data_AF-A0A5K1ARH4-F1
#
_entry.id   AF-A0A5K1ARH4-F1
#
_cell.length_a   1.000
_cell.length_b   1.000
_cell.length_c   1.000
_cell.angle_alpha   90.00
_cell.angle_beta   90.00
_cell.angle_gamma   90.00
#
_symmetry.space_group_name_H-M   'P 1'
#
loop_
_entity.id
_entity.type
_entity.pdbx_description
1 polymer ?
#
loop_
_entity_poly.entity_id
_entity_poly.type
_entity_poly.pdbx_seq_one_letter_code
_entity_poly.pdbx_strand_id
1 'polypeptide(L)' 'TSDGENCCNQCVCNLSECMCADVGTSCPAACFFCACTLSVPPSCRCFDINPSYCNTPCTASRKAVLSN' A
#
# COMPACT_ATOMS: atom_id res chain seq x y z
N THR A 1 8.72 6.41 -9.25
CA THR A 1 9.03 5.64 -8.02
C THR A 1 8.67 6.51 -6.84
N SER A 2 7.39 6.53 -6.46
CA SER A 2 6.92 7.41 -5.38
C SER A 2 6.83 6.63 -4.07
N ASP A 3 7.96 6.69 -3.35
CA ASP A 3 8.05 6.95 -1.91
C ASP A 3 7.48 5.92 -0.93
N GLY A 4 8.22 4.82 -0.80
CA GLY A 4 9.15 4.72 0.33
C GLY A 4 8.62 4.34 1.71
N GLU A 5 7.32 4.15 1.92
CA GLU A 5 6.84 3.70 3.24
C GLU A 5 5.79 2.58 3.12
N ASN A 6 5.89 1.63 4.05
CA ASN A 6 4.90 0.58 4.28
C ASN A 6 3.62 1.20 4.88
N CYS A 7 2.97 2.09 4.14
CA CYS A 7 1.76 2.76 4.58
C CYS A 7 0.53 2.14 3.92
N CYS A 8 -0.63 2.24 4.58
CA CYS A 8 -1.90 1.80 4.03
C CYS A 8 -3.05 2.65 4.58
N ASN A 9 -3.94 3.13 3.72
CA ASN A 9 -5.15 3.86 4.16
C ASN A 9 -6.34 2.95 4.39
N GLN A 10 -6.42 1.84 3.65
CA GLN A 10 -7.52 0.89 3.67
C GLN A 10 -7.00 -0.49 4.05
N CYS A 11 -7.00 -0.80 5.34
CA CYS A 11 -6.61 -2.13 5.80
C CYS A 11 -7.81 -3.05 5.98
N VAL A 12 -7.64 -4.27 5.50
CA VAL A 12 -8.61 -5.36 5.64
C VAL A 12 -7.92 -6.49 6.38
N CYS A 13 -8.44 -6.81 7.57
CA CYS A 13 -7.90 -7.87 8.42
C CYS A 13 -8.93 -8.97 8.62
N ASN A 14 -8.46 -10.20 8.54
CA ASN A 14 -9.10 -11.37 9.13
C ASN A 14 -8.36 -11.72 10.44
N LEU A 15 -8.85 -12.68 11.21
CA LEU A 15 -8.41 -13.14 12.55
C LEU A 15 -6.92 -12.88 12.89
N SER A 16 -5.98 -13.22 12.00
CA SER A 16 -4.54 -12.99 12.18
C SER A 16 -3.83 -12.42 10.95
N GLU A 17 -4.56 -12.14 9.86
CA GLU A 17 -3.98 -11.82 8.56
C GLU A 17 -4.55 -10.50 8.06
N CYS A 18 -3.68 -9.51 7.87
CA CYS A 18 -4.04 -8.19 7.37
C CYS A 18 -3.40 -7.95 6.01
N MET A 19 -4.18 -7.39 5.10
CA MET A 19 -3.71 -6.95 3.79
C MET A 19 -4.09 -5.50 3.56
N CYS A 20 -3.25 -4.80 2.79
CA CYS A 20 -3.61 -3.47 2.32
C CYS A 20 -4.54 -3.56 1.11
N ALA A 21 -5.65 -2.83 1.16
CA ALA A 21 -6.64 -2.73 0.09
C ALA A 21 -6.53 -1.42 -0.70
N ASP A 22 -5.47 -0.63 -0.48
CA ASP A 22 -5.18 0.55 -1.27
C ASP A 22 -5.03 0.17 -2.76
N VAL A 23 -5.66 0.97 -3.61
CA VAL A 23 -5.57 0.85 -5.06
C VAL A 23 -4.87 2.09 -5.59
N GLY A 24 -3.82 1.90 -6.37
CA GLY A 24 -3.04 2.97 -7.00
C GLY A 24 -2.69 2.62 -8.44
N THR A 25 -1.93 3.48 -9.10
CA THR A 25 -1.39 3.20 -10.45
C THR A 25 -0.17 2.29 -10.42
N SER A 26 0.37 2.01 -9.23
CA SER A 26 1.49 1.10 -8.96
C SER A 26 1.41 0.61 -7.51
N CYS A 27 2.14 -0.46 -7.18
CA CYS A 27 2.26 -0.94 -5.80
C CYS A 27 3.51 -0.37 -5.11
N PRO A 28 3.54 -0.37 -3.75
CA PRO A 28 4.74 -0.04 -2.99
C PRO A 28 5.91 -0.97 -3.32
N ALA A 29 7.14 -0.49 -3.19
CA ALA A 29 8.34 -1.29 -3.45
C ALA A 29 8.49 -2.50 -2.52
N ALA A 30 7.93 -2.42 -1.31
CA ALA A 30 7.92 -3.52 -0.35
C ALA A 30 6.89 -4.61 -0.69
N CYS A 31 5.99 -4.36 -1.65
CA CYS A 31 5.01 -5.34 -2.08
C CYS A 31 5.64 -6.36 -3.01
N PHE A 32 5.67 -7.62 -2.59
CA PHE A 32 6.12 -8.75 -3.38
C PHE A 32 5.08 -9.17 -4.42
N PHE A 33 3.82 -9.30 -4.03
CA PHE A 33 2.73 -9.68 -4.93
C PHE A 33 1.84 -8.50 -5.31
N CYS A 34 2.22 -7.82 -6.38
CA CYS A 34 1.45 -6.73 -6.99
C CYS A 34 0.65 -7.24 -8.19
N ALA A 35 -0.66 -7.01 -8.21
CA ALA A 35 -1.48 -7.27 -9.40
C ALA A 35 -2.09 -5.97 -9.91
N CYS A 36 -2.15 -5.83 -11.25
CA CYS A 36 -2.67 -4.65 -11.94
C CYS A 36 -3.68 -5.05 -13.01
N THR A 37 -4.70 -4.21 -13.22
CA THR A 37 -5.55 -4.31 -14.41
C THR A 37 -4.77 -3.93 -15.66
N LEU A 38 -5.13 -4.51 -16.80
CA LEU A 38 -4.54 -4.21 -18.11
C LEU A 38 -5.19 -2.97 -18.78
N SER A 39 -5.69 -2.03 -17.98
CA SER A 39 -6.34 -0.79 -18.45
C SER A 39 -5.35 0.38 -18.52
N VAL A 40 -5.73 1.47 -19.17
CA VAL A 40 -4.97 2.74 -19.18
C VAL A 40 -5.86 3.84 -18.59
N PRO A 41 -5.54 4.38 -17.40
CA PRO A 41 -4.45 3.98 -16.50
C PRO A 41 -4.68 2.60 -15.84
N PRO A 42 -3.61 1.93 -15.38
CA PRO A 42 -3.74 0.68 -14.64
C PRO A 42 -4.25 0.95 -13.21
N SER A 43 -5.03 0.01 -12.69
CA SER A 43 -5.42 -0.07 -11.29
C SER A 43 -4.68 -1.24 -10.65
N CYS A 44 -3.76 -0.94 -9.74
CA CYS A 44 -2.87 -1.89 -9.08
C CYS A 44 -3.19 -2.02 -7.59
N ARG A 45 -3.04 -3.22 -7.06
CA ARG A 45 -3.22 -3.54 -5.64
C ARG A 45 -2.17 -4.55 -5.17
N CYS A 46 -1.71 -4.37 -3.93
CA CYS A 46 -0.84 -5.31 -3.25
C CYS A 46 -1.67 -6.42 -2.56
N PHE A 47 -1.26 -7.68 -2.67
CA PHE A 47 -1.91 -8.81 -1.97
C PHE A 47 -1.03 -9.44 -0.90
N ASP A 48 0.12 -8.84 -0.58
CA ASP A 48 0.93 -9.30 0.53
C ASP A 48 0.13 -9.22 1.84
N ILE A 49 0.20 -10.31 2.60
CA ILE A 49 -0.30 -10.36 3.96
C ILE A 49 0.81 -9.85 4.86
N ASN A 50 0.70 -8.60 5.28
CA ASN A 50 1.65 -8.00 6.19
C ASN A 50 0.93 -6.95 7.08
N PRO A 51 0.75 -7.26 8.38
CA PRO A 51 0.07 -6.35 9.29
C PRO A 51 0.83 -5.04 9.54
N SER A 52 2.12 -4.95 9.22
CA SER A 52 2.88 -3.70 9.38
C SER A 52 2.35 -2.58 8.48
N TYR A 53 1.77 -2.91 7.32
CA TYR A 53 1.15 -1.91 6.44
C TYR A 53 0.00 -1.16 7.12
N CYS A 54 -0.67 -1.81 8.07
CA CYS A 54 -1.84 -1.27 8.75
C CYS A 54 -1.53 -0.38 9.94
N ASN A 55 -0.26 -0.27 10.32
CA ASN A 55 0.15 0.55 11.45
C ASN A 55 0.28 2.03 11.10
N THR A 56 0.51 2.35 9.82
CA THR A 56 0.81 3.73 9.38
C THR A 56 -0.07 4.15 8.20
N PRO A 57 -0.96 5.15 8.37
CA PRO A 57 -1.73 5.69 7.26
C PRO A 57 -0.85 6.54 6.31
N CYS A 58 -1.06 6.42 4.99
CA CYS A 58 -0.20 7.09 4.00
C CYS A 58 -0.27 8.61 4.01
N THR A 59 -1.35 9.20 4.52
CA THR A 59 -1.42 10.65 4.75
C THR A 59 -0.44 11.11 5.83
N ALA A 60 -0.12 10.27 6.82
CA ALA A 60 0.89 10.54 7.83
C ALA A 60 2.32 10.34 7.27
N SER A 61 2.55 9.26 6.51
CA SER A 61 3.84 9.02 5.84
C SER A 61 4.19 10.13 4.84
N ARG A 62 3.23 10.59 4.02
CA ARG A 62 3.45 11.74 3.13
C ARG A 62 3.80 13.03 3.89
N LYS A 63 3.25 13.24 5.09
CA LYS A 63 3.64 14.38 5.93
C LYS A 63 5.06 14.22 6.50
N ALA A 64 5.47 13.01 6.87
CA ALA A 64 6.82 12.74 7.36
C ALA A 64 7.87 13.01 6.27
N VAL A 65 7.62 12.58 5.03
CA VAL A 65 8.51 12.86 3.88
C VAL A 65 8.60 14.35 3.55
N LEU A 66 7.50 15.09 3.68
CA LEU A 66 7.47 16.54 3.41
C LEU A 66 8.06 17.41 4.56
N SER A 67 8.37 16.82 5.71
CA SER A 67 8.88 17.53 6.89
C SER A 67 10.41 17.37 7.07
N ASN A 68 11.10 16.81 6.08
CA ASN A 68 12.55 16.56 6.10
C ASN A 68 13.25 17.29 4.95
#